data_AF-A0A1Z8ZRP0-F1
#
_entry.id   AF-A0A1Z8ZRP0-F1
#
_cell.length_a   1.000
_cell.length_b   1.000
_cell.length_c   1.000
_cell.angle_alpha   90.00
_cell.angle_beta   90.00
_cell.angle_gamma   90.00
#
_symmetry.space_group_name_H-M   'P 1'
#
loop_
_entity.id
_entity.type
_entity.pdbx_description
1 polymer ?
#
loop_
_entity_poly.entity_id
_entity_poly.type
_entity_poly.pdbx_seq_one_letter_code
_entity_poly.pdbx_strand_id
1 'polypeptide(L)' 'SVLVNKSNKPVKIGDSITINYLDKTFEIKVLSLSKTRQPPKEAVKMYQPNFPIKGFIRKTYSYF' A
#
# COMPACT_ATOMS: atom_id res chain seq x y z
N SER A 1 -19.95 1.11 19.28
CA SER A 1 -20.12 1.21 17.82
C SER A 1 -18.84 1.77 17.24
N VAL A 2 -18.08 0.98 16.48
CA VAL A 2 -16.85 1.48 15.84
C VAL A 2 -17.28 2.37 14.66
N LEU A 3 -17.03 3.67 14.76
CA LEU A 3 -17.26 4.64 13.69
C LEU A 3 -16.33 4.30 12.52
N VAL A 4 -16.84 3.53 11.55
CA VAL A 4 -16.16 3.34 10.27
C VAL A 4 -16.36 4.63 9.49
N ASN A 5 -15.38 5.53 9.58
CA ASN A 5 -15.33 6.76 8.80
C ASN A 5 -15.34 6.35 7.31
N LYS A 6 -16.50 6.40 6.66
CA LYS A 6 -16.63 6.08 5.23
C LYS A 6 -15.79 7.11 4.47
N SER A 7 -14.65 6.68 3.95
CA SER A 7 -13.88 7.45 2.99
C SER A 7 -14.72 7.60 1.72
N ASN A 8 -15.24 8.81 1.48
CA ASN A 8 -16.10 9.12 0.34
C ASN A 8 -15.32 9.51 -0.92
N LYS A 9 -13.98 9.45 -0.90
CA LYS A 9 -13.18 9.80 -2.07
C LYS A 9 -13.10 8.60 -3.02
N PRO A 10 -13.65 8.69 -4.24
CA PRO A 10 -13.49 7.64 -5.23
C PRO A 10 -12.02 7.54 -5.63
N VAL A 11 -11.46 6.34 -5.57
CA VAL A 11 -10.09 6.05 -6.02
C VAL A 11 -10.10 5.79 -7.51
N LYS A 12 -9.13 6.37 -8.22
CA LYS A 12 -8.93 6.17 -9.66
C LYS A 12 -7.64 5.42 -9.95
N ILE A 13 -7.59 4.75 -11.10
CA ILE A 13 -6.35 4.14 -11.58
C ILE A 13 -5.34 5.25 -11.87
N GLY A 14 -4.10 5.07 -11.45
CA GLY A 14 -3.03 6.05 -11.54
C GLY A 14 -2.90 6.96 -10.33
N ASP A 15 -3.88 6.98 -9.42
CA ASP A 15 -3.80 7.74 -8.17
C ASP A 15 -2.61 7.26 -7.33
N SER A 16 -1.97 8.19 -6.64
CA SER A 16 -0.97 7.89 -5.62
C SER A 16 -1.59 8.05 -4.24
N ILE A 17 -1.51 7.00 -3.44
CA ILE A 17 -2.11 6.90 -2.10
C ILE A 17 -0.99 6.73 -1.09
N THR A 18 -0.93 7.65 -0.13
CA THR A 18 -0.05 7.53 1.03
C THR A 18 -0.73 6.71 2.11
N ILE A 19 -0.08 5.64 2.55
CA ILE A 19 -0.55 4.76 3.62
C ILE A 19 0.37 4.94 4.82
N ASN A 20 -0.22 5.28 5.96
CA ASN A 20 0.44 5.29 7.25
C ASN A 20 0.09 3.98 7.97
N TYR A 21 1.08 3.15 8.24
CA TYR A 21 0.91 1.88 8.93
C TYR A 21 2.02 1.68 9.96
N LEU A 22 1.64 1.63 11.24
CA LEU A 22 2.58 1.68 12.37
C LEU A 22 3.49 2.92 12.23
N ASP A 23 4.80 2.76 12.39
CA ASP A 23 5.79 3.84 12.29
C ASP A 23 6.32 4.05 10.86
N LYS A 24 5.58 3.55 9.85
CA LYS A 24 6.00 3.62 8.45
C LYS A 24 4.96 4.34 7.60
N THR A 25 5.47 5.22 6.76
CA THR A 25 4.72 5.85 5.68
C THR A 25 5.26 5.35 4.36
N PHE A 26 4.38 4.87 3.49
CA PHE A 26 4.74 4.51 2.13
C PHE A 26 3.66 4.95 1.16
N GLU A 27 4.09 5.26 -0.06
CA GLU A 27 3.21 5.65 -1.15
C GLU A 27 2.98 4.45 -2.07
N ILE A 28 1.75 4.28 -2.52
CA ILE A 28 1.40 3.29 -3.55
C ILE A 28 0.74 3.99 -4.72
N LYS A 29 1.04 3.52 -5.94
CA LYS A 29 0.33 3.89 -7.15
C LYS A 29 -0.72 2.83 -7.47
N VAL A 30 -1.95 3.24 -7.69
CA VAL A 30 -3.06 2.35 -8.03
C VAL A 30 -2.93 1.92 -9.49
N LEU A 31 -2.91 0.61 -9.75
CA LEU A 31 -2.84 0.04 -11.10
C LEU A 31 -4.19 -0.53 -11.55
N SER A 32 -4.96 -1.10 -10.64
CA SER A 32 -6.29 -1.65 -10.94
C SER A 32 -7.24 -1.52 -9.76
N LEU A 33 -8.54 -1.58 -10.06
CA LEU A 33 -9.62 -1.47 -9.09
C LEU A 33 -10.47 -2.75 -9.10
N SER A 34 -10.95 -3.13 -7.92
CA SER A 34 -11.93 -4.20 -7.77
C SER A 34 -13.00 -3.77 -6.78
N LYS A 35 -14.23 -4.22 -7.02
CA LYS A 35 -15.38 -4.00 -6.11
C LYS A 35 -15.33 -4.95 -4.90
N THR A 36 -14.56 -6.04 -4.98
CA THR A 36 -14.43 -7.03 -3.91
C THR A 36 -12.97 -7.22 -3.52
N ARG A 37 -12.74 -7.59 -2.26
CA ARG A 37 -11.39 -7.85 -1.74
C ARG A 37 -10.82 -9.10 -2.43
N GLN A 38 -9.70 -8.92 -3.11
CA GLN A 38 -9.01 -10.03 -3.77
C GLN A 38 -8.09 -10.79 -2.79
N PRO A 39 -7.77 -12.06 -3.11
CA PRO A 39 -6.74 -12.81 -2.40
C PRO A 39 -5.39 -12.08 -2.43
N PRO A 40 -4.49 -12.32 -1.46
CA PRO A 40 -3.21 -11.61 -1.37
C PRO A 40 -2.38 -11.63 -2.66
N LYS A 41 -2.30 -12.79 -3.33
CA LYS A 41 -1.54 -12.96 -4.58
C LYS A 41 -2.02 -12.06 -5.72
N GLU A 42 -3.33 -11.79 -5.76
CA GLU A 42 -3.94 -10.95 -6.78
C GLU A 42 -3.93 -9.48 -6.38
N ALA A 43 -4.17 -9.20 -5.09
CA ALA A 43 -4.14 -7.84 -4.54
C ALA A 43 -2.78 -7.14 -4.75
N VAL A 44 -1.67 -7.89 -4.66
CA VAL A 44 -0.32 -7.35 -4.90
C VAL A 44 -0.14 -6.82 -6.33
N LYS A 45 -0.90 -7.33 -7.31
CA LYS A 45 -0.85 -6.86 -8.70
C LYS A 45 -1.63 -5.56 -8.92
N MET A 46 -2.44 -5.14 -7.94
CA MET A 46 -3.35 -4.01 -8.08
C MET A 46 -2.70 -2.65 -7.75
N TYR A 47 -1.50 -2.67 -7.16
CA TYR A 47 -0.78 -1.45 -6.80
C TYR A 47 0.72 -1.65 -6.96
N GLN A 48 1.42 -0.55 -7.19
CA GLN A 48 2.88 -0.50 -7.21
C GLN A 48 3.35 0.37 -6.06
N PRO A 49 4.17 -0.13 -5.12
CA PRO A 49 4.72 0.73 -4.08
C PRO A 49 5.75 1.69 -4.68
N ASN A 50 5.52 2.98 -4.49
CA ASN A 50 6.51 4.03 -4.69
C ASN A 50 7.31 4.16 -3.40
N PHE A 51 8.29 3.28 -3.21
CA PHE A 51 9.32 3.55 -2.21
C PHE A 51 10.20 4.67 -2.75
N PRO A 52 10.48 5.74 -1.99
CA PRO A 52 11.57 6.62 -2.35
C PRO A 52 12.83 5.73 -2.47
N ILE A 53 13.47 5.77 -3.63
CA ILE A 53 14.72 5.06 -3.90
C ILE A 53 15.81 5.77 -3.08
N LYS A 54 15.81 5.55 -1.77
CA LYS A 54 16.85 5.96 -0.85
C LYS A 54 16.88 4.96 0.30
N GLY A 55 17.67 3.90 0.11
CA GLY A 55 17.94 2.91 1.15
C GLY A 55 17.51 1.50 0.79
N PHE A 56 18.09 0.92 -0.26
CA PHE A 56 18.21 -0.54 -0.37
C PHE A 56 19.21 -1.01 0.72
N ILE A 57 18.84 -0.89 1.99
CA ILE A 57 19.58 -1.50 3.08
C ILE A 57 19.27 -2.98 2.99
N ARG A 58 20.17 -3.72 2.33
CA ARG A 58 20.28 -5.17 2.47
C ARG A 58 20.25 -5.49 3.96
N LYS A 59 19.16 -6.09 4.44
CA LYS A 59 19.13 -6.66 5.79
C LYS A 59 20.07 -7.87 5.78
N THR A 60 21.31 -7.66 6.21
CA THR A 60 22.16 -8.75 6.70
C THR A 60 21.56 -9.26 8.00
N TYR A 61 21.11 -10.51 8.01
CA TYR A 61 20.74 -11.21 9.23
C TYR A 61 22.02 -11.46 10.04
N SER A 62 22.11 -10.91 11.24
CA SER A 62 23.11 -11.32 12.24
C SER A 62 22.36 -12.11 13.31
N TYR A 63 22.71 -13.39 13.44
CA TYR A 63 22.32 -14.22 14.58
C TYR A 63 23.31 -13.93 15.71
N PHE A 64 22.81 -13.51 16.87
CA PHE A 64 23.52 -13.56 18.14
C PHE A 64 23.05 -14.80 18.92
#